data_AF-A0A841VSL3-F1
#
_entry.id   AF-A0A841VSL3-F1
#
_cell.length_a   1.000
_cell.length_b   1.000
_cell.length_c   1.000
_cell.angle_alpha   90.00
_cell.angle_beta   90.00
_cell.angle_gamma   90.00
#
_symmetry.space_group_name_H-M   'P 1'
#
loop_
_entity.id
_entity.type
_entity.pdbx_description
1 polymer ?
#
loop_
_entity_poly.entity_id
_entity_poly.type
_entity_poly.pdbx_seq_one_letter_code
_entity_poly.pdbx_strand_id
1 'polypeptide(L)'
;MGSFNAELRDFLEKKPLYSWHKFELPEYSTQLLLSQIEMECPTCRRSRPFSDRRSRGGGTGISTPKLESNIYSFLFTCDSCSSSKYTFFVEVDVEKCKIRKVGQSPAWSINLDGDIDKFLGDDSEYFKKALICESQGYGIAAFSYYRRVLENSIGKILESLRFALEMQGASSENIERIDKALKGIIMDERIKIAKDVIPNSLRPNGMNPLAIIYDTLSAGIHRLPEEECLKNSEYIRVSLSYLIKTLTQQNEEQKAFLDAAKSLNDFNSKFS
;
A
#
# COMPACT_ATOMS: atom_id res chain seq x y z
N MET A 1 -30.76 9.53 0.27
CA MET A 1 -29.93 9.34 1.48
C MET A 1 -29.00 8.12 1.41
N GLY A 2 -29.37 7.00 0.78
CA GLY A 2 -28.49 5.80 0.70
C GLY A 2 -27.17 6.02 -0.07
N SER A 3 -27.20 6.70 -1.23
CA SER A 3 -26.01 6.94 -2.06
C SER A 3 -24.99 7.87 -1.38
N PHE A 4 -25.45 9.01 -0.86
CA PHE A 4 -24.61 9.99 -0.16
C PHE A 4 -23.86 9.38 1.04
N ASN A 5 -24.56 8.64 1.90
CA ASN A 5 -23.93 8.02 3.06
C ASN A 5 -22.90 6.95 2.67
N ALA A 6 -23.13 6.23 1.57
CA ALA A 6 -22.16 5.26 1.05
C ALA A 6 -20.90 5.95 0.52
N GLU A 7 -21.05 7.05 -0.22
CA GLU A 7 -19.93 7.85 -0.71
C GLU A 7 -19.15 8.51 0.42
N LEU A 8 -19.85 9.06 1.43
CA LEU A 8 -19.23 9.68 2.61
C LEU A 8 -18.47 8.65 3.45
N ARG A 9 -19.01 7.43 3.54
CA ARG A 9 -18.34 6.30 4.19
C ARG A 9 -17.03 5.96 3.46
N ASP A 10 -17.09 5.73 2.14
CA ASP A 10 -15.91 5.44 1.34
C ASP A 10 -14.87 6.56 1.44
N PHE A 11 -15.32 7.83 1.43
CA PHE A 11 -14.48 8.99 1.62
C PHE A 11 -13.71 8.95 2.95
N LEU A 12 -14.41 8.73 4.07
CA LEU A 12 -13.79 8.70 5.40
C LEU A 12 -12.85 7.50 5.55
N GLU A 13 -13.26 6.32 5.09
CA GLU A 13 -12.53 5.05 5.24
C GLU A 13 -11.31 4.92 4.33
N LYS A 14 -11.34 5.48 3.11
CA LYS A 14 -10.36 5.16 2.05
C LYS A 14 -9.55 6.33 1.50
N LYS A 15 -10.02 7.58 1.63
CA LYS A 15 -9.34 8.72 1.00
C LYS A 15 -8.21 9.27 1.89
N PRO A 16 -7.14 9.84 1.33
CA PRO A 16 -6.04 10.38 2.12
C PRO A 16 -6.40 11.72 2.79
N LEU A 17 -5.50 12.19 3.66
CA LEU A 17 -5.56 13.54 4.23
C LEU A 17 -5.19 14.60 3.18
N TYR A 18 -5.72 15.81 3.35
CA TYR A 18 -5.43 17.03 2.61
C TYR A 18 -5.69 17.02 1.09
N SER A 19 -6.32 15.96 0.58
CA SER A 19 -6.74 15.86 -0.82
C SER A 19 -8.19 16.33 -1.01
N TRP A 20 -8.42 17.22 -1.97
CA TRP A 20 -9.76 17.68 -2.33
C TRP A 20 -10.50 16.66 -3.17
N HIS A 21 -11.74 16.36 -2.79
CA HIS A 21 -12.65 15.48 -3.51
C HIS A 21 -13.94 16.24 -3.82
N LYS A 22 -14.37 16.23 -5.09
CA LYS A 22 -15.71 16.70 -5.47
C LYS A 22 -16.74 15.81 -4.77
N PHE A 23 -17.81 16.42 -4.28
CA PHE A 23 -18.79 15.72 -3.44
C PHE A 23 -20.17 16.36 -3.60
N GLU A 24 -21.22 15.53 -3.70
CA GLU A 24 -22.59 16.02 -3.73
C GLU A 24 -23.01 16.44 -2.31
N LEU A 25 -22.82 17.72 -2.00
CA LEU A 25 -23.08 18.26 -0.66
C LEU A 25 -24.58 18.35 -0.36
N PRO A 26 -25.01 18.02 0.87
CA PRO A 26 -26.39 18.21 1.28
C PRO A 26 -26.67 19.69 1.53
N GLU A 27 -27.96 20.06 1.49
CA GLU A 27 -28.40 21.43 1.74
C GLU A 27 -28.17 21.85 3.21
N TYR A 28 -28.38 20.90 4.13
CA TYR A 28 -28.32 21.17 5.56
C TYR A 28 -27.14 20.44 6.22
N SER A 29 -26.48 21.11 7.17
CA SER A 29 -25.40 20.50 7.96
C SER A 29 -25.87 19.29 8.78
N THR A 30 -27.14 19.23 9.14
CA THR A 30 -27.75 18.07 9.82
C THR A 30 -27.83 16.84 8.92
N GLN A 31 -27.71 16.98 7.60
CA GLN A 31 -27.69 15.85 6.66
C GLN A 31 -26.26 15.37 6.38
N LEU A 32 -25.23 16.15 6.74
CA LEU A 32 -23.82 15.75 6.69
C LEU A 32 -23.51 14.83 7.88
N LEU A 33 -24.10 13.63 7.85
CA LEU A 33 -24.00 12.65 8.92
C LEU A 33 -23.70 11.26 8.39
N LEU A 34 -23.00 10.49 9.21
CA LEU A 34 -22.75 9.08 8.96
C LEU A 34 -22.89 8.34 10.28
N SER A 35 -23.67 7.26 10.29
CA SER A 35 -23.95 6.50 11.51
C SER A 35 -22.84 5.51 11.84
N GLN A 36 -22.21 4.93 10.82
CA GLN A 36 -21.28 3.82 10.98
C GLN A 36 -20.25 3.78 9.85
N ILE A 37 -19.01 3.46 10.25
CA ILE A 37 -17.87 3.12 9.38
C ILE A 37 -17.33 1.74 9.77
N GLU A 38 -16.54 1.14 8.90
CA GLU A 38 -15.78 -0.07 9.16
C GLU A 38 -14.28 0.24 9.12
N MET A 39 -13.60 -0.01 10.23
CA MET A 39 -12.17 0.25 10.39
C MET A 39 -11.49 -0.86 11.19
N GLU A 40 -10.18 -1.00 11.04
CA GLU A 40 -9.41 -1.86 11.94
C GLU A 40 -9.36 -1.26 13.35
N CYS A 41 -9.74 -2.05 14.35
CA CYS A 41 -9.74 -1.60 15.74
C CYS A 41 -8.38 -1.84 16.40
N PRO A 42 -7.66 -0.80 16.89
CA PRO A 42 -6.37 -0.96 17.56
C PRO A 42 -6.40 -1.87 18.79
N THR A 43 -7.53 -1.90 19.51
CA THR A 43 -7.71 -2.78 20.68
C THR A 43 -8.08 -4.21 20.27
N CYS A 44 -8.98 -4.40 19.29
CA CYS A 44 -9.46 -5.73 18.90
C CYS A 44 -8.56 -6.42 17.85
N ARG A 45 -7.69 -5.67 17.16
CA ARG A 45 -6.80 -6.12 16.07
C ARG A 45 -7.52 -6.83 14.93
N ARG A 46 -8.73 -6.34 14.59
CA ARG A 46 -9.58 -6.85 13.51
C ARG A 46 -10.43 -5.72 12.97
N SER A 47 -10.91 -5.86 11.73
CA SER A 47 -11.96 -5.02 11.17
C SER A 47 -13.22 -5.08 12.05
N ARG A 48 -13.74 -3.92 12.44
CA ARG A 48 -14.94 -3.78 13.26
C ARG A 48 -15.80 -2.62 12.77
N PRO A 49 -17.12 -2.70 12.96
CA PRO A 49 -17.96 -1.52 12.85
C PRO A 49 -17.66 -0.54 13.99
N PHE A 50 -17.61 0.75 13.65
CA PHE A 50 -17.56 1.87 14.58
C PHE A 50 -18.76 2.77 14.34
N SER A 51 -19.52 3.05 15.40
CA SER A 51 -20.75 3.84 15.31
C SER A 51 -20.61 5.22 15.96
N ASP A 52 -21.30 6.23 15.41
CA ASP A 52 -21.46 7.55 16.05
C ASP A 52 -22.42 7.40 17.24
N ARG A 53 -21.87 7.53 18.46
CA ARG A 53 -22.63 7.41 19.72
C ARG A 53 -23.08 8.74 20.29
N ARG A 54 -22.86 9.86 19.57
CA ARG A 54 -23.27 11.17 20.06
C ARG A 54 -24.79 11.23 20.08
N SER A 55 -25.35 11.65 21.20
CA SER A 55 -26.78 11.99 21.28
C SER A 55 -27.01 13.24 20.44
N ARG A 56 -27.60 13.05 19.26
CA ARG A 56 -28.06 14.16 18.43
C ARG A 56 -29.45 14.52 18.91
N GLY A 57 -29.53 15.46 19.85
CA GLY A 57 -30.79 15.90 20.43
C GLY A 57 -31.81 16.26 19.34
N GLY A 58 -33.06 15.84 19.52
CA GLY A 58 -34.18 16.30 18.71
C GLY A 58 -34.47 17.76 19.05
N GLY A 59 -33.81 18.69 18.34
CA GLY A 59 -34.01 20.12 18.55
C GLY A 59 -35.44 20.52 18.20
N THR A 60 -36.31 20.63 19.21
CA THR A 60 -37.63 21.23 19.05
C THR A 60 -37.45 22.74 18.88
N GLY A 61 -37.67 23.26 17.66
CA GLY A 61 -37.85 24.69 17.41
C GLY A 61 -36.65 25.50 16.90
N ILE A 62 -35.53 24.88 16.52
CA ILE A 62 -34.41 25.57 15.86
C ILE A 62 -34.45 25.28 14.35
N SER A 63 -34.35 26.32 13.51
CA SER A 63 -34.20 26.17 12.06
C SER A 63 -32.96 25.32 11.74
N THR A 64 -33.11 24.30 10.90
CA THR A 64 -31.97 23.45 10.50
C THR A 64 -30.90 24.30 9.82
N PRO A 65 -29.68 24.41 10.39
CA PRO A 65 -28.64 25.26 9.82
C PRO A 65 -28.23 24.73 8.45
N LYS A 66 -28.15 25.63 7.47
CA LYS A 66 -27.60 25.33 6.15
C LYS A 66 -26.15 24.84 6.28
N LEU A 67 -25.72 24.04 5.32
CA LEU A 67 -24.31 23.68 5.25
C LEU A 67 -23.49 24.90 4.85
N GLU A 68 -22.37 25.13 5.53
CA GLU A 68 -21.46 26.24 5.29
C GLU A 68 -20.05 25.72 5.05
N SER A 69 -19.18 26.53 4.44
CA SER A 69 -17.77 26.20 4.33
C SER A 69 -17.12 26.24 5.71
N ASN A 70 -16.91 25.07 6.31
CA ASN A 70 -16.36 24.93 7.66
C ASN A 70 -15.73 23.55 7.85
N ILE A 71 -15.10 23.33 9.00
CA ILE A 71 -14.59 22.03 9.43
C ILE A 71 -15.64 21.33 10.30
N TYR A 72 -16.07 20.16 9.85
CA TYR A 72 -17.01 19.29 10.54
C TYR A 72 -16.29 18.07 11.13
N SER A 73 -16.72 17.64 12.32
CA SER A 73 -16.11 16.50 13.01
C SER A 73 -17.01 15.26 13.03
N PHE A 74 -16.41 14.13 12.68
CA PHE A 74 -17.02 12.81 12.75
C PHE A 74 -16.31 12.01 13.84
N LEU A 75 -17.07 11.52 14.81
CA LEU A 75 -16.57 10.72 15.93
C LEU A 75 -17.28 9.37 15.92
N PHE A 76 -16.49 8.31 15.91
CA PHE A 76 -16.99 6.94 15.94
C PHE A 76 -16.34 6.14 17.06
N THR A 77 -17.10 5.24 17.66
CA THR A 77 -16.64 4.35 18.75
C THR A 77 -16.81 2.91 18.34
N CYS A 78 -15.80 2.07 18.60
CA CYS A 78 -15.86 0.64 18.25
C CYS A 78 -17.07 -0.03 18.92
N ASP A 79 -17.88 -0.74 18.13
CA ASP A 79 -19.08 -1.38 18.66
C ASP A 79 -18.76 -2.57 19.56
N SER A 80 -17.60 -3.20 19.38
CA SER A 80 -17.19 -4.36 20.16
C SER A 80 -16.50 -4.00 21.48
N CYS A 81 -15.40 -3.23 21.46
CA CYS A 81 -14.64 -2.94 22.68
C CYS A 81 -15.03 -1.64 23.38
N SER A 82 -15.75 -0.73 22.71
CA SER A 82 -16.10 0.61 23.19
C SER A 82 -14.92 1.51 23.63
N SER A 83 -13.67 1.03 23.59
CA SER A 83 -12.48 1.76 24.01
C SER A 83 -11.80 2.51 22.86
N SER A 84 -11.72 1.88 21.69
CA SER A 84 -11.14 2.48 20.49
C SER A 84 -12.10 3.48 19.85
N LYS A 85 -11.56 4.62 19.40
CA LYS A 85 -12.31 5.70 18.75
C LYS A 85 -11.62 6.10 17.45
N TYR A 86 -12.41 6.52 16.47
CA TYR A 86 -11.93 7.22 15.29
C TYR A 86 -12.54 8.62 15.25
N THR A 87 -11.70 9.62 15.02
CA THR A 87 -12.09 11.01 14.84
C THR A 87 -11.59 11.50 13.49
N PHE A 88 -12.46 12.11 12.70
CA PHE A 88 -12.13 12.75 11.43
C PHE A 88 -12.53 14.22 11.48
N PHE A 89 -11.70 15.08 10.92
CA PHE A 89 -11.98 16.49 10.68
C PHE A 89 -12.06 16.71 9.18
N VAL A 90 -13.24 17.10 8.70
CA VAL A 90 -13.54 17.27 7.28
C VAL A 90 -13.83 18.73 7.01
N GLU A 91 -12.98 19.36 6.20
CA GLU A 91 -13.24 20.69 5.66
C GLU A 91 -14.17 20.57 4.46
N VAL A 92 -15.20 21.41 4.45
CA VAL A 92 -16.18 21.53 3.39
C VAL A 92 -16.00 22.87 2.70
N ASP A 93 -16.03 22.88 1.37
CA ASP A 93 -16.09 24.07 0.53
C ASP A 93 -17.40 24.00 -0.27
N VAL A 94 -18.42 24.73 0.19
CA VAL A 94 -19.77 24.69 -0.40
C VAL A 94 -19.82 25.36 -1.76
N GLU A 95 -18.97 26.35 -2.01
CA GLU A 95 -18.92 27.08 -3.29
C GLU A 95 -18.36 26.20 -4.41
N LYS A 96 -17.35 25.39 -4.10
CA LYS A 96 -16.70 24.49 -5.06
C LYS A 96 -17.20 23.05 -5.01
N CYS A 97 -18.23 22.77 -4.22
CA CYS A 97 -18.83 21.45 -4.00
C CYS A 97 -17.77 20.35 -3.76
N LYS A 98 -16.90 20.58 -2.79
CA LYS A 98 -15.79 19.66 -2.49
C LYS A 98 -15.49 19.57 -1.00
N ILE A 99 -14.90 18.45 -0.61
CA ILE A 99 -14.49 18.18 0.77
C ILE A 99 -13.05 17.67 0.83
N ARG A 100 -12.39 17.82 1.97
CA ARG A 100 -11.10 17.16 2.27
C ARG A 100 -10.98 16.81 3.74
N LYS A 101 -10.26 15.73 4.06
CA LYS A 101 -9.90 15.43 5.45
C LYS A 101 -8.72 16.31 5.86
N VAL A 102 -8.89 17.15 6.87
CA VAL A 102 -7.81 18.01 7.42
C VAL A 102 -7.21 17.44 8.71
N GLY A 103 -7.75 16.33 9.21
CA GLY A 103 -7.20 15.63 10.35
C GLY A 103 -7.88 14.29 10.58
N GLN A 104 -7.15 13.35 11.15
CA GLN A 104 -7.66 12.03 11.52
C GLN A 104 -6.89 11.48 12.74
N SER A 105 -7.60 10.84 13.66
CA SER A 105 -7.02 10.07 14.75
C SER A 105 -7.78 8.76 14.92
N PRO A 106 -7.14 7.57 14.92
CA PRO A 106 -5.71 7.30 14.68
C PRO A 106 -5.21 7.78 13.30
N ALA A 107 -3.88 7.91 13.18
CA ALA A 107 -3.24 8.36 11.94
C ALA A 107 -3.68 7.51 10.75
N TRP A 108 -3.80 8.16 9.59
CA TRP A 108 -4.13 7.51 8.34
C TRP A 108 -3.09 6.42 8.01
N SER A 109 -3.56 5.18 7.86
CA SER A 109 -2.76 4.05 7.40
C SER A 109 -3.40 3.48 6.14
N ILE A 110 -2.56 3.05 5.21
CA ILE A 110 -3.01 2.45 3.95
C ILE A 110 -2.85 0.94 4.08
N ASN A 111 -3.93 0.21 3.82
CA ASN A 111 -3.89 -1.26 3.77
C ASN A 111 -3.14 -1.69 2.51
N LEU A 112 -2.19 -2.60 2.69
CA LEU A 112 -1.43 -3.17 1.59
C LEU A 112 -2.13 -4.40 1.04
N ASP A 113 -1.79 -4.72 -0.21
CA ASP A 113 -2.07 -6.01 -0.80
C ASP A 113 -1.37 -7.13 0.00
N GLY A 114 -2.06 -8.26 0.21
CA GLY A 114 -1.58 -9.34 1.07
C GLY A 114 -0.25 -9.93 0.64
N ASP A 115 0.00 -10.04 -0.68
CA ASP A 115 1.25 -10.58 -1.20
C ASP A 115 2.41 -9.60 -0.96
N ILE A 116 2.13 -8.30 -1.09
CA ILE A 116 3.11 -7.24 -0.82
C ILE A 116 3.44 -7.20 0.68
N ASP A 117 2.43 -7.22 1.55
CA ASP A 117 2.62 -7.19 3.01
C ASP A 117 3.42 -8.42 3.48
N LYS A 118 3.08 -9.63 2.98
CA LYS A 118 3.78 -10.88 3.27
C LYS A 118 5.23 -10.87 2.77
N PHE A 119 5.49 -10.39 1.55
CA PHE A 119 6.84 -10.34 1.00
C PHE A 119 7.72 -9.33 1.76
N LEU A 120 7.19 -8.14 2.04
CA LEU A 120 7.93 -7.08 2.72
C LEU A 120 8.14 -7.37 4.22
N GLY A 121 7.17 -7.98 4.90
CA GLY A 121 7.24 -8.20 6.35
C GLY A 121 7.36 -6.88 7.11
N ASP A 122 8.41 -6.73 7.92
CA ASP A 122 8.66 -5.51 8.70
C ASP A 122 8.85 -4.26 7.82
N ASP A 123 9.31 -4.42 6.57
CA ASP A 123 9.49 -3.31 5.62
C ASP A 123 8.17 -2.78 5.03
N SER A 124 7.04 -3.45 5.31
CA SER A 124 5.70 -3.00 4.90
C SER A 124 5.39 -1.59 5.42
N GLU A 125 5.94 -1.22 6.59
CA GLU A 125 5.75 0.10 7.17
C GLU A 125 6.36 1.21 6.30
N TYR A 126 7.52 0.97 5.71
CA TYR A 126 8.14 1.92 4.78
C TYR A 126 7.32 2.07 3.49
N PHE A 127 6.75 0.98 2.99
CA PHE A 127 5.86 1.05 1.83
C PHE A 127 4.58 1.85 2.16
N LYS A 128 3.98 1.63 3.33
CA LYS A 128 2.84 2.43 3.81
C LYS A 128 3.19 3.92 3.92
N LYS A 129 4.37 4.25 4.45
CA LYS A 129 4.88 5.63 4.51
C LYS A 129 5.07 6.24 3.12
N ALA A 130 5.59 5.48 2.15
CA ALA A 130 5.70 5.93 0.77
C ALA A 130 4.33 6.30 0.17
N LEU A 131 3.32 5.43 0.36
CA LEU A 131 1.95 5.68 -0.08
C LEU A 131 1.32 6.90 0.59
N ILE A 132 1.57 7.10 1.89
CA ILE A 132 1.08 8.28 2.62
C ILE A 132 1.70 9.55 2.03
N CYS A 133 3.02 9.56 1.84
CA CYS A 133 3.73 10.69 1.23
C CYS A 133 3.21 10.99 -0.19
N GLU A 134 3.10 9.96 -1.04
CA GLU A 134 2.51 10.06 -2.38
C GLU A 134 1.10 10.68 -2.32
N SER A 135 0.25 10.19 -1.42
CA SER A 135 -1.12 10.67 -1.28
C SER A 135 -1.26 12.10 -0.74
N GLN A 136 -0.21 12.63 -0.11
CA GLN A 136 -0.15 13.98 0.45
C GLN A 136 0.64 14.95 -0.44
N GLY A 137 1.13 14.49 -1.59
CA GLY A 137 1.91 15.30 -2.52
C GLY A 137 3.39 15.43 -2.16
N TYR A 138 3.89 14.61 -1.23
CA TYR A 138 5.28 14.61 -0.80
C TYR A 138 6.15 13.67 -1.67
N GLY A 139 6.50 14.11 -2.88
CA GLY A 139 7.20 13.34 -3.90
C GLY A 139 8.57 12.83 -3.49
N ILE A 140 9.47 13.71 -3.04
CA ILE A 140 10.85 13.33 -2.64
C ILE A 140 10.83 12.37 -1.43
N ALA A 141 9.90 12.58 -0.50
CA ALA A 141 9.74 11.70 0.65
C ALA A 141 9.23 10.31 0.22
N ALA A 142 8.24 10.25 -0.68
CA ALA A 142 7.77 8.98 -1.25
C ALA A 142 8.90 8.22 -1.94
N PHE A 143 9.73 8.90 -2.75
CA PHE A 143 10.92 8.33 -3.38
C PHE A 143 11.91 7.74 -2.36
N SER A 144 12.18 8.49 -1.29
CA SER A 144 13.09 8.05 -0.24
C SER A 144 12.59 6.77 0.45
N TYR A 145 11.29 6.67 0.72
CA TYR A 145 10.69 5.47 1.29
C TYR A 145 10.65 4.29 0.30
N TYR A 146 10.29 4.52 -0.97
CA TYR A 146 10.34 3.45 -1.98
C TYR A 146 11.76 2.90 -2.19
N ARG A 147 12.78 3.76 -2.17
CA ARG A 147 14.18 3.34 -2.20
C ARG A 147 14.54 2.47 -1.00
N ARG A 148 14.12 2.88 0.21
CA ARG A 148 14.33 2.09 1.43
C ARG A 148 13.68 0.72 1.34
N VAL A 149 12.45 0.63 0.84
CA VAL A 149 11.76 -0.65 0.63
C VAL A 149 12.55 -1.53 -0.32
N LEU A 150 12.97 -1.00 -1.47
CA LEU A 150 13.73 -1.76 -2.47
C LEU A 150 15.06 -2.28 -1.91
N GLU A 151 15.82 -1.41 -1.25
CA GLU A 151 17.12 -1.73 -0.66
C GLU A 151 17.00 -2.79 0.43
N ASN A 152 16.04 -2.65 1.35
CA ASN A 152 15.83 -3.65 2.40
C ASN A 152 15.34 -4.98 1.83
N SER A 153 14.57 -4.95 0.74
CA SER A 153 14.05 -6.14 0.06
C SER A 153 15.08 -6.85 -0.82
N ILE A 154 16.26 -6.27 -1.07
CA ILE A 154 17.21 -6.81 -2.05
C ILE A 154 17.66 -8.24 -1.73
N GLY A 155 17.78 -8.58 -0.44
CA GLY A 155 18.12 -9.94 0.00
C GLY A 155 17.07 -10.95 -0.43
N LYS A 156 15.80 -10.67 -0.13
CA LYS A 156 14.65 -11.51 -0.51
C LYS A 156 14.50 -11.63 -2.03
N ILE A 157 14.78 -10.53 -2.76
CA ILE A 157 14.81 -10.53 -4.22
C ILE A 157 15.92 -11.47 -4.71
N LEU A 158 17.15 -11.34 -4.22
CA LEU A 158 18.28 -12.21 -4.59
C LEU A 158 17.98 -13.69 -4.29
N GLU A 159 17.38 -14.01 -3.15
CA GLU A 159 16.96 -15.38 -2.81
C GLU A 159 15.93 -15.93 -3.82
N SER A 160 14.95 -15.11 -4.19
CA SER A 160 13.93 -15.48 -5.18
C SER A 160 14.54 -15.68 -6.58
N LEU A 161 15.48 -14.82 -6.97
CA LEU A 161 16.22 -14.96 -8.23
C LEU A 161 17.07 -16.22 -8.24
N ARG A 162 17.74 -16.54 -7.14
CA ARG A 162 18.54 -17.77 -6.97
C ARG A 162 17.67 -19.00 -7.23
N PHE A 163 16.52 -19.07 -6.57
CA PHE A 163 15.57 -20.19 -6.72
C PHE A 163 15.06 -20.31 -8.16
N ALA A 164 14.67 -19.19 -8.78
CA ALA A 164 14.20 -19.19 -10.16
C ALA A 164 15.29 -19.66 -11.15
N LEU A 165 16.55 -19.28 -10.94
CA LEU A 165 17.68 -19.68 -11.78
C LEU A 165 18.04 -21.15 -11.60
N GLU A 166 18.00 -21.69 -10.38
CA GLU A 166 18.20 -23.12 -10.12
C GLU A 166 17.15 -23.96 -10.87
N MET A 167 15.89 -23.53 -10.88
CA MET A 167 14.82 -24.21 -11.61
C MET A 167 14.99 -24.15 -13.13
N GLN A 168 15.65 -23.12 -13.66
CA GLN A 168 15.93 -22.97 -15.09
C GLN A 168 17.24 -23.65 -15.53
N GLY A 169 17.94 -24.34 -14.62
CA GLY A 169 19.23 -24.95 -14.92
C GLY A 169 20.32 -23.93 -15.27
N ALA A 170 20.29 -22.76 -14.64
CA ALA A 170 21.27 -21.70 -14.87
C ALA A 170 22.70 -22.18 -14.57
N SER A 171 23.69 -21.51 -15.19
CA SER A 171 25.10 -21.82 -14.97
C SER A 171 25.51 -21.68 -13.50
N SER A 172 26.46 -22.51 -13.07
CA SER A 172 27.07 -22.45 -11.73
C SER A 172 27.64 -21.06 -11.41
N GLU A 173 28.12 -20.34 -12.43
CA GLU A 173 28.64 -18.98 -12.32
C GLU A 173 27.56 -17.99 -11.83
N ASN A 174 26.35 -18.02 -12.39
CA ASN A 174 25.27 -17.11 -11.98
C ASN A 174 24.81 -17.37 -10.54
N ILE A 175 24.78 -18.64 -10.14
CA ILE A 175 24.45 -19.03 -8.76
C ILE A 175 25.54 -18.51 -7.80
N GLU A 176 26.82 -18.69 -8.14
CA GLU A 176 27.93 -18.21 -7.30
C GLU A 176 27.94 -16.68 -7.17
N ARG A 177 27.62 -15.95 -8.24
CA ARG A 177 27.47 -14.48 -8.20
C ARG A 177 26.38 -14.05 -7.23
N ILE A 178 25.23 -14.72 -7.23
CA ILE A 178 24.13 -14.43 -6.29
C ILE A 178 24.51 -14.79 -4.86
N ASP A 179 25.15 -15.94 -4.64
CA ASP A 179 25.59 -16.35 -3.29
C ASP A 179 26.59 -15.34 -2.69
N LYS A 180 27.47 -14.76 -3.52
CA LYS A 180 28.33 -13.64 -3.12
C LYS A 180 27.52 -12.38 -2.78
N ALA A 181 26.53 -12.03 -3.60
CA ALA A 181 25.66 -10.87 -3.35
C ALA A 181 24.81 -11.02 -2.07
N LEU A 182 24.39 -12.24 -1.73
CA LEU A 182 23.64 -12.51 -0.50
C LEU A 182 24.50 -12.30 0.76
N LYS A 183 25.79 -12.63 0.68
CA LYS A 183 26.76 -12.44 1.78
C LYS A 183 27.35 -11.03 1.82
N GLY A 184 27.24 -10.27 0.73
CA GLY A 184 27.79 -8.92 0.60
C GLY A 184 27.04 -7.90 1.46
N ILE A 185 27.76 -6.87 1.91
CA ILE A 185 27.20 -5.74 2.67
C ILE A 185 27.00 -4.48 1.83
N ILE A 186 27.65 -4.38 0.65
CA ILE A 186 27.63 -3.20 -0.21
C ILE A 186 26.36 -3.23 -1.08
N MET A 187 25.42 -2.34 -0.80
CA MET A 187 24.10 -2.31 -1.47
C MET A 187 24.20 -2.20 -3.00
N ASP A 188 25.03 -1.30 -3.50
CA ASP A 188 25.14 -1.04 -4.94
C ASP A 188 25.67 -2.27 -5.71
N GLU A 189 26.60 -3.03 -5.12
CA GLU A 189 27.09 -4.28 -5.70
C GLU A 189 26.00 -5.36 -5.74
N ARG A 190 25.23 -5.49 -4.66
CA ARG A 190 24.12 -6.45 -4.57
C ARG A 190 23.06 -6.16 -5.61
N ILE A 191 22.70 -4.89 -5.77
CA ILE A 191 21.72 -4.43 -6.75
C ILE A 191 22.25 -4.63 -8.17
N LYS A 192 23.53 -4.32 -8.43
CA LYS A 192 24.15 -4.58 -9.73
C LYS A 192 24.07 -6.06 -10.11
N ILE A 193 24.41 -6.96 -9.19
CA ILE A 193 24.32 -8.41 -9.42
C ILE A 193 22.87 -8.82 -9.68
N ALA A 194 21.92 -8.36 -8.85
CA ALA A 194 20.51 -8.67 -9.01
C ALA A 194 19.96 -8.22 -10.38
N LYS A 195 20.39 -7.05 -10.88
CA LYS A 195 20.02 -6.57 -12.22
C LYS A 195 20.57 -7.46 -13.33
N ASP A 196 21.82 -7.89 -13.21
CA ASP A 196 22.48 -8.69 -14.25
C ASP A 196 21.86 -10.08 -14.40
N VAL A 197 21.48 -10.69 -13.27
CA VAL A 197 21.03 -12.10 -13.21
C VAL A 197 19.51 -12.28 -13.33
N ILE A 198 18.74 -11.18 -13.48
CA ILE A 198 17.28 -11.28 -13.55
C ILE A 198 16.87 -12.14 -14.78
N PRO A 199 16.14 -13.25 -14.58
CA PRO A 199 15.77 -14.18 -15.65
C PRO A 199 14.76 -13.53 -16.62
N ASN A 200 14.72 -14.05 -17.84
CA ASN A 200 13.79 -13.55 -18.88
C ASN A 200 12.32 -13.67 -18.46
N SER A 201 11.98 -14.66 -17.63
CA SER A 201 10.64 -14.81 -17.06
C SER A 201 10.18 -13.62 -16.20
N LEU A 202 11.11 -12.78 -15.74
CA LEU A 202 10.84 -11.58 -14.95
C LEU A 202 11.06 -10.28 -15.76
N ARG A 203 11.26 -10.39 -17.09
CA ARG A 203 11.48 -9.26 -17.99
C ARG A 203 10.27 -9.02 -18.90
N PRO A 204 9.21 -8.34 -18.43
CA PRO A 204 8.08 -8.01 -19.31
C PRO A 204 8.57 -7.17 -20.49
N ASN A 205 8.27 -7.62 -21.71
CA ASN A 205 8.77 -7.00 -22.94
C ASN A 205 10.31 -6.81 -22.98
N GLY A 206 11.06 -7.71 -22.34
CA GLY A 206 12.53 -7.64 -22.28
C GLY A 206 13.08 -6.58 -21.32
N MET A 207 12.22 -5.83 -20.64
CA MET A 207 12.62 -4.78 -19.70
C MET A 207 12.99 -5.36 -18.35
N ASN A 208 14.05 -4.84 -17.72
CA ASN A 208 14.44 -5.21 -16.36
C ASN A 208 13.73 -4.29 -15.35
N PRO A 209 12.66 -4.75 -14.66
CA PRO A 209 11.91 -3.92 -13.72
C PRO A 209 12.79 -3.42 -12.57
N LEU A 210 13.69 -4.26 -12.05
CA LEU A 210 14.58 -3.89 -10.96
C LEU A 210 15.55 -2.76 -11.36
N ALA A 211 16.07 -2.83 -12.60
CA ALA A 211 16.93 -1.78 -13.14
C ALA A 211 16.18 -0.45 -13.23
N ILE A 212 15.00 -0.46 -13.87
CA ILE A 212 14.17 0.73 -14.07
C ILE A 212 13.82 1.37 -12.72
N ILE A 213 13.38 0.58 -11.74
CA ILE A 213 12.99 1.08 -10.42
C ILE A 213 14.20 1.72 -9.72
N TYR A 214 15.32 0.99 -9.61
CA TYR A 214 16.49 1.48 -8.88
C TYR A 214 17.10 2.72 -9.54
N ASP A 215 17.25 2.72 -10.87
CA ASP A 215 17.88 3.82 -11.59
C ASP A 215 17.03 5.10 -11.47
N THR A 216 15.71 4.95 -11.54
CA THR A 216 14.77 6.06 -11.33
C THR A 216 14.83 6.59 -9.89
N LEU A 217 14.81 5.70 -8.88
CA LEU A 217 14.89 6.09 -7.47
C LEU A 217 16.23 6.74 -7.10
N SER A 218 17.33 6.23 -7.65
CA SER A 218 18.67 6.77 -7.43
C SER A 218 18.84 8.14 -8.08
N ALA A 219 18.32 8.34 -9.30
CA ALA A 219 18.34 9.64 -9.97
C ALA A 219 17.39 10.66 -9.30
N GLY A 220 16.20 10.22 -8.89
CA GLY A 220 15.12 11.09 -8.41
C GLY A 220 15.50 11.95 -7.22
N ILE A 221 16.02 11.33 -6.16
CA ILE A 221 16.32 12.01 -4.88
C ILE A 221 17.34 13.15 -5.04
N HIS A 222 18.23 13.07 -6.03
CA HIS A 222 19.30 14.04 -6.20
C HIS A 222 19.05 15.08 -7.30
N ARG A 223 18.10 14.83 -8.20
CA ARG A 223 18.02 15.57 -9.48
C ARG A 223 16.64 16.09 -9.82
N LEU A 224 15.57 15.46 -9.34
CA LEU A 224 14.22 15.78 -9.76
C LEU A 224 13.53 16.73 -8.77
N PRO A 225 12.71 17.67 -9.26
CA PRO A 225 11.86 18.48 -8.39
C PRO A 225 10.76 17.63 -7.74
N GLU A 226 10.09 18.21 -6.74
CA GLU A 226 9.04 17.54 -5.95
C GLU A 226 7.91 17.00 -6.83
N GLU A 227 7.44 17.78 -7.81
CA GLU A 227 6.34 17.42 -8.69
C GLU A 227 6.68 16.25 -9.62
N GLU A 228 7.93 16.18 -10.09
CA GLU A 228 8.40 15.05 -10.90
C GLU A 228 8.61 13.81 -10.05
N CYS A 229 9.15 13.94 -8.83
CA CYS A 229 9.19 12.82 -7.90
C CYS A 229 7.78 12.30 -7.60
N LEU A 230 6.80 13.20 -7.39
CA LEU A 230 5.42 12.81 -7.12
C LEU A 230 4.82 12.05 -8.31
N LYS A 231 4.95 12.59 -9.53
CA LYS A 231 4.45 11.92 -10.75
C LYS A 231 5.08 10.54 -10.93
N ASN A 232 6.38 10.42 -10.74
CA ASN A 232 7.07 9.14 -10.92
C ASN A 232 6.84 8.17 -9.75
N SER A 233 6.40 8.63 -8.59
CA SER A 233 6.19 7.78 -7.40
C SER A 233 5.09 6.75 -7.64
N GLU A 234 4.05 7.14 -8.37
CA GLU A 234 3.00 6.23 -8.82
C GLU A 234 3.56 5.13 -9.74
N TYR A 235 4.39 5.50 -10.71
CA TYR A 235 5.00 4.51 -11.62
C TYR A 235 5.97 3.58 -10.89
N ILE A 236 6.72 4.09 -9.91
CA ILE A 236 7.55 3.27 -9.03
C ILE A 236 6.70 2.30 -8.23
N ARG A 237 5.63 2.77 -7.60
CA ARG A 237 4.69 1.94 -6.84
C ARG A 237 4.15 0.78 -7.67
N VAL A 238 3.67 1.07 -8.88
CA VAL A 238 3.13 0.07 -9.80
C VAL A 238 4.22 -0.94 -10.20
N SER A 239 5.40 -0.48 -10.57
CA SER A 239 6.51 -1.34 -11.01
C SER A 239 7.05 -2.22 -9.89
N LEU A 240 7.20 -1.67 -8.68
CA LEU A 240 7.65 -2.38 -7.49
C LEU A 240 6.61 -3.43 -7.06
N SER A 241 5.32 -3.06 -7.09
CA SER A 241 4.22 -4.00 -6.82
C SER A 241 4.21 -5.15 -7.81
N TYR A 242 4.39 -4.87 -9.10
CA TYR A 242 4.51 -5.88 -10.16
C TYR A 242 5.68 -6.83 -9.89
N LEU A 243 6.88 -6.30 -9.60
CA LEU A 243 8.07 -7.10 -9.33
C LEU A 243 7.84 -8.04 -8.14
N ILE A 244 7.35 -7.49 -7.02
CA ILE A 244 7.10 -8.26 -5.80
C ILE A 244 6.07 -9.37 -6.05
N LYS A 245 4.92 -9.04 -6.64
CA LYS A 245 3.86 -10.01 -6.91
C LYS A 245 4.34 -11.11 -7.86
N THR A 246 5.08 -10.76 -8.90
CA THR A 246 5.60 -11.74 -9.86
C THR A 246 6.60 -12.69 -9.20
N LEU A 247 7.49 -12.18 -8.34
CA LEU A 247 8.43 -13.00 -7.57
C LEU A 247 7.71 -13.94 -6.60
N THR A 248 6.74 -13.42 -5.85
CA THR A 248 5.93 -14.22 -4.90
C THR A 248 5.19 -15.33 -5.63
N GLN A 249 4.48 -15.01 -6.71
CA GLN A 249 3.72 -15.97 -7.49
C GLN A 249 4.62 -17.05 -8.11
N GLN A 250 5.72 -16.67 -8.76
CA GLN A 250 6.64 -17.64 -9.36
C GLN A 250 7.24 -18.59 -8.32
N ASN A 251 7.61 -18.08 -7.14
CA ASN A 251 8.14 -18.91 -6.06
C ASN A 251 7.09 -19.89 -5.52
N GLU A 252 5.84 -19.45 -5.35
CA GLU A 252 4.75 -20.30 -4.85
C GLU A 252 4.39 -21.40 -5.86
N GLU A 253 4.27 -21.07 -7.15
CA GLU A 253 3.99 -22.02 -8.23
C GLU A 253 5.11 -23.07 -8.37
N GLN A 254 6.37 -22.65 -8.34
CA GLN A 254 7.52 -23.56 -8.43
C GLN A 254 7.61 -24.51 -7.23
N LYS A 255 7.37 -24.01 -6.00
CA LYS A 255 7.33 -24.87 -4.81
C LYS A 255 6.20 -25.90 -4.89
N ALA A 256 5.01 -25.47 -5.27
CA ALA A 256 3.86 -26.36 -5.43
C ALA A 256 4.15 -27.46 -6.46
N PHE A 257 4.79 -27.12 -7.58
CA PHE A 257 5.21 -28.09 -8.57
C PHE A 257 6.24 -29.09 -8.03
N LEU A 258 7.26 -28.64 -7.30
CA LEU A 258 8.27 -29.53 -6.71
C LEU A 258 7.65 -30.52 -5.71
N ASP A 259 6.71 -30.08 -4.90
CA ASP A 259 6.03 -30.95 -3.93
C ASP A 259 5.11 -31.98 -4.62
N ALA A 260 4.41 -31.56 -5.68
CA ALA A 260 3.63 -32.46 -6.53
C ALA A 260 4.54 -33.49 -7.25
N ALA A 261 5.66 -33.04 -7.82
CA ALA A 261 6.61 -33.90 -8.53
C ALA A 261 7.24 -34.95 -7.60
N LYS A 262 7.62 -34.57 -6.38
CA LYS A 262 8.09 -35.51 -5.34
C LYS A 262 7.02 -36.58 -5.04
N SER A 263 5.79 -36.14 -4.79
CA SER A 263 4.68 -37.05 -4.48
C SER A 263 4.41 -38.04 -5.61
N LEU A 264 4.49 -37.59 -6.87
CA LEU A 264 4.33 -38.46 -8.04
C LEU A 264 5.50 -39.43 -8.21
N ASN A 265 6.74 -39.00 -7.96
CA ASN A 265 7.91 -39.89 -7.99
C ASN A 265 7.84 -40.97 -6.91
N ASP A 266 7.42 -40.61 -5.70
CA ASP A 266 7.21 -41.55 -4.58
C ASP A 266 6.06 -42.53 -4.85
N PHE A 267 5.07 -42.12 -5.64
CA PHE A 267 4.01 -43.02 -6.10
C PHE A 267 4.54 -43.98 -7.16
N ASN A 268 5.25 -43.48 -8.17
CA ASN A 268 5.80 -44.28 -9.27
C ASN A 268 6.85 -45.30 -8.81
N SER A 269 7.65 -44.97 -7.80
CA SER A 269 8.64 -45.88 -7.21
C SER A 269 8.02 -47.10 -6.52
N LYS A 270 6.73 -47.08 -6.18
CA LYS A 270 6.00 -48.25 -5.64
C LYS A 270 5.63 -49.28 -6.70
N PHE A 271 5.69 -48.91 -7.97
CA PHE A 271 5.38 -49.77 -9.12
C PHE A 271 6.64 -50.13 -9.94
N SER A 272 7.82 -49.68 -9.49
CA SER A 272 9.13 -49.99 -10.07
C SER A 272 9.83 -51.05 -9.22
#